data_AF-A0A963FQ01-F1
#
_entry.id   AF-A0A963FQ01-F1
#
_cell.length_a   1.000
_cell.length_b   1.000
_cell.length_c   1.000
_cell.angle_alpha   90.00
_cell.angle_beta   90.00
_cell.angle_gamma   90.00
#
_symmetry.space_group_name_H-M   'P 1'
#
loop_
_entity.id
_entity.type
_entity.pdbx_description
1 polymer ?
#
loop_
_entity_poly.entity_id
_entity_poly.type
_entity_poly.pdbx_seq_one_letter_code
_entity_poly.pdbx_strand_id
1 'polypeptide(L)'
;YCPQGHILKPVGRYQGNERYPGYVCYGTDECGECANRDVCTKSAKGRQIKRYAADEAKDALREKMQQPEVQSRYLKRQGMVEPVFSHLRYRQGLNRFRRKGLKAVRLEFSLHAMAYNLSRVLAMGGFYAGYWRRISDSAVIKALARVISRLPLRPALYLVDAATA
;
A
#
# COMPACT_ATOMS: atom_id res chain seq x y z
N TYR A 1 12.13 18.58 -19.36
CA TYR A 1 12.04 20.03 -19.62
C TYR A 1 13.44 20.64 -19.67
N CYS A 2 13.58 21.78 -20.36
CA CYS A 2 14.76 22.64 -20.29
C CYS A 2 14.60 23.63 -19.12
N PRO A 3 15.59 23.83 -18.24
CA PRO A 3 15.49 24.80 -17.14
C PRO A 3 15.29 26.25 -17.60
N GLN A 4 15.77 26.59 -18.80
CA GLN A 4 15.65 27.92 -19.41
C GLN A 4 14.33 28.13 -20.17
N GLY A 5 13.38 27.19 -20.09
CA GLY A 5 12.06 27.32 -20.73
C GLY A 5 11.99 26.97 -22.22
N HIS A 6 13.13 26.69 -22.86
CA HIS A 6 13.18 26.25 -24.27
C HIS A 6 12.40 24.96 -24.54
N ILE A 7 11.67 24.93 -25.67
CA ILE A 7 10.86 23.79 -26.11
C ILE A 7 11.78 22.73 -26.72
N LEU A 8 11.70 21.50 -26.20
CA LEU A 8 12.46 20.37 -26.74
C LEU A 8 11.68 19.73 -27.90
N LYS A 9 12.32 19.65 -29.07
CA LYS A 9 11.79 19.02 -30.29
C LYS A 9 12.27 17.57 -30.40
N PRO A 10 11.53 16.68 -31.09
CA PRO A 10 11.97 15.31 -31.29
C PRO A 10 13.20 15.29 -32.21
N VAL A 11 14.33 14.78 -31.70
CA VAL A 11 15.62 14.71 -32.42
C VAL A 11 15.95 13.30 -32.92
N GLY A 12 15.24 12.28 -32.44
CA GLY A 12 15.47 10.91 -32.86
C GLY A 12 14.50 9.93 -32.21
N ARG A 13 14.40 8.73 -32.80
CA ARG A 13 13.56 7.65 -32.31
C ARG A 13 14.35 6.35 -32.27
N TYR A 14 14.16 5.58 -31.21
CA TYR A 14 14.63 4.22 -31.08
C TYR A 14 13.41 3.31 -31.03
N GLN A 15 13.32 2.35 -31.95
CA GLN A 15 12.15 1.46 -32.04
C GLN A 15 12.08 0.47 -30.87
N GLY A 16 13.17 0.26 -30.15
CA GLY A 16 13.26 -0.78 -29.13
C GLY A 16 13.75 -2.10 -29.69
N ASN A 17 13.91 -3.07 -28.81
CA ASN A 17 14.11 -4.47 -29.12
C ASN A 17 13.47 -5.33 -28.01
N GLU A 18 13.64 -6.65 -28.07
CA GLU A 18 13.09 -7.57 -27.08
C GLU A 18 13.48 -7.23 -25.64
N ARG A 19 14.67 -6.64 -25.44
CA ARG A 19 15.22 -6.33 -24.11
C ARG A 19 14.96 -4.89 -23.66
N TYR A 20 14.86 -3.94 -24.59
CA TYR A 20 14.80 -2.51 -24.31
C TYR A 20 13.60 -1.86 -25.01
N PRO A 21 12.73 -1.14 -24.26
CA PRO A 21 11.60 -0.47 -24.85
C PRO A 21 12.05 0.66 -25.79
N GLY A 22 11.27 0.88 -26.83
CA GLY A 22 11.44 2.03 -27.71
C GLY A 22 11.25 3.36 -26.98
N TYR A 23 11.88 4.40 -27.50
CA TYR A 23 11.78 5.77 -26.96
C TYR A 23 11.94 6.82 -28.04
N VAL A 24 11.41 8.01 -27.76
CA VAL A 24 11.65 9.22 -28.55
C VAL A 24 12.60 10.12 -27.77
N CYS A 25 13.68 10.55 -28.41
CA CYS A 25 14.59 11.55 -27.86
C CYS A 25 14.10 12.95 -28.20
N TYR A 26 14.05 13.80 -27.19
CA TYR A 26 13.76 15.23 -27.33
C TYR A 26 15.00 16.06 -26.96
N GLY A 27 15.29 17.08 -27.74
CA GLY A 27 16.44 17.97 -27.55
C GLY A 27 16.16 19.38 -28.09
N THR A 28 17.09 20.30 -27.85
CA THR A 28 17.10 21.64 -28.45
C THR A 28 18.51 21.99 -28.89
N ASP A 29 18.62 22.74 -29.97
CA ASP A 29 19.87 23.26 -30.50
C ASP A 29 20.32 24.53 -29.75
N GLU A 30 19.43 25.16 -28.98
CA GLU A 30 19.68 26.36 -28.16
C GLU A 30 20.63 26.08 -26.97
N CYS A 31 21.03 24.82 -26.77
CA CYS A 31 22.02 24.45 -25.75
C CYS A 31 23.44 24.92 -26.10
N GLY A 32 23.72 25.30 -27.35
CA GLY A 32 25.05 25.75 -27.78
C GLY A 32 25.57 26.95 -27.01
N GLU A 33 24.76 28.01 -26.96
CA GLU A 33 25.08 29.32 -26.35
C GLU A 33 24.42 29.50 -24.96
N CYS A 34 23.88 28.42 -24.39
CA CYS A 34 23.16 28.51 -23.12
C CYS A 34 24.12 28.81 -21.96
N ALA A 35 23.91 29.94 -21.27
CA ALA A 35 24.70 30.34 -20.11
C ALA A 35 24.71 29.32 -18.96
N ASN A 36 23.69 28.45 -18.89
CA ASN A 36 23.57 27.41 -17.86
C ASN A 36 24.00 26.02 -18.35
N ARG A 37 24.65 25.93 -19.52
CA ARG A 37 25.03 24.64 -20.12
C ARG A 37 25.91 23.81 -19.20
N ASP A 38 26.93 24.43 -18.60
CA ASP A 38 27.94 23.76 -17.79
C ASP A 38 27.35 23.04 -16.57
N VAL A 39 26.28 23.58 -16.00
CA VAL A 39 25.54 22.95 -14.88
C VAL A 39 24.45 22.00 -15.39
N CYS A 40 23.85 22.29 -16.54
CA CYS A 40 22.67 21.60 -17.04
C CYS A 40 22.97 20.28 -17.76
N THR A 41 24.07 20.19 -18.53
CA THR A 41 24.40 19.00 -19.34
C THR A 41 25.88 18.96 -19.72
N LYS A 42 26.48 17.76 -19.67
CA LYS A 42 27.86 17.51 -20.15
C LYS A 42 27.91 17.00 -21.60
N SER A 43 26.76 16.80 -22.23
CA SER A 43 26.67 16.26 -23.58
C SER A 43 27.07 17.31 -24.62
N ALA A 44 27.90 16.91 -25.60
CA ALA A 44 28.26 17.75 -26.74
C ALA A 44 27.03 18.17 -27.56
N LYS A 45 26.01 17.29 -27.65
CA LYS A 45 24.75 17.52 -28.38
C LYS A 45 23.68 18.27 -27.57
N GLY A 46 24.05 18.86 -26.43
CA GLY A 46 23.11 19.52 -25.53
C GLY A 46 22.27 18.54 -24.68
N ARG A 47 21.30 19.08 -23.94
CA ARG A 47 20.43 18.30 -23.05
C ARG A 47 19.42 17.52 -23.88
N GLN A 48 19.41 16.20 -23.69
CA GLN A 48 18.45 15.30 -24.33
C GLN A 48 17.64 14.55 -23.29
N ILE A 49 16.36 14.34 -23.58
CA ILE A 49 15.44 13.62 -22.70
C ILE A 49 14.82 12.48 -23.51
N LYS A 50 14.89 11.27 -22.96
CA LYS A 50 14.20 10.11 -23.51
C LYS A 50 12.79 10.07 -22.95
N ARG A 51 11.80 9.94 -23.83
CA ARG A 51 10.41 9.67 -23.47
C ARG A 51 10.03 8.28 -23.95
N TYR A 52 9.60 7.46 -23.00
CA TYR A 52 9.08 6.12 -23.24
C TYR A 52 7.56 6.17 -23.26
N ALA A 53 6.93 5.20 -23.94
CA ALA A 53 5.47 5.07 -23.94
C ALA A 53 4.88 4.96 -22.51
N ALA A 54 5.59 4.27 -21.61
CA ALA A 54 5.17 4.12 -20.21
C ALA A 54 5.24 5.41 -19.39
N ASP A 55 5.90 6.47 -19.89
CA ASP A 55 6.00 7.72 -19.13
C ASP A 55 4.68 8.52 -19.13
N GLU A 56 3.77 8.27 -20.07
CA GLU A 56 2.42 8.86 -20.05
C GLU A 56 1.64 8.42 -18.80
N ALA A 57 1.71 7.13 -18.46
CA ALA A 57 1.10 6.61 -17.24
C ALA A 57 1.72 7.24 -15.97
N LYS A 58 3.02 7.57 -16.01
CA LYS A 58 3.68 8.27 -14.89
C LYS A 58 3.20 9.72 -14.77
N ASP A 59 2.98 10.40 -15.88
CA ASP A 59 2.46 11.77 -15.86
C ASP A 59 1.01 11.81 -15.38
N ALA A 60 0.16 10.90 -15.85
CA ALA A 60 -1.19 10.74 -15.35
C ALA A 60 -1.21 10.46 -13.84
N LEU A 61 -0.28 9.63 -13.34
CA LEU A 61 -0.12 9.42 -11.90
C LEU A 61 0.32 10.70 -11.17
N ARG A 62 1.27 11.46 -11.71
CA ARG A 62 1.73 12.73 -11.11
C ARG A 62 0.59 13.74 -11.01
N GLU A 63 -0.16 13.91 -12.09
CA GLU A 63 -1.32 14.80 -12.12
C GLU A 63 -2.37 14.37 -11.09
N LYS A 64 -2.69 13.08 -11.04
CA LYS A 64 -3.59 12.53 -10.02
C LYS A 64 -3.08 12.78 -8.59
N MET A 65 -1.77 12.68 -8.37
CA MET A 65 -1.15 12.94 -7.07
C MET A 65 -1.10 14.42 -6.70
N GLN A 66 -1.41 15.37 -7.59
CA GLN A 66 -1.57 16.79 -7.23
C GLN A 66 -2.90 17.06 -6.51
N GLN A 67 -3.87 16.16 -6.61
CA GLN A 67 -5.17 16.30 -5.95
C GLN A 67 -5.04 16.12 -4.42
N PRO A 68 -5.51 17.07 -3.59
CA PRO A 68 -5.37 17.00 -2.13
C PRO A 68 -5.98 15.73 -1.51
N GLU A 69 -7.13 15.29 -2.01
CA GLU A 69 -7.79 14.07 -1.53
C GLU A 69 -6.96 12.81 -1.80
N VAL A 70 -6.30 12.76 -2.96
CA VAL A 70 -5.44 11.64 -3.34
C VAL A 70 -4.20 11.61 -2.46
N GLN A 71 -3.60 12.76 -2.17
CA GLN A 71 -2.46 12.88 -1.25
C GLN A 71 -2.83 12.41 0.16
N SER A 72 -3.97 12.88 0.69
CA SER A 72 -4.47 12.46 2.01
C SER A 72 -4.67 10.95 2.08
N ARG A 73 -5.28 10.35 1.05
CA ARG A 73 -5.46 8.89 0.98
C ARG A 73 -4.14 8.15 0.83
N TYR A 74 -3.17 8.70 0.10
CA TYR A 74 -1.84 8.11 -0.05
C TYR A 74 -1.09 8.06 1.29
N LEU A 75 -1.10 9.16 2.05
CA LEU A 75 -0.48 9.23 3.38
C LEU A 75 -1.08 8.21 4.35
N LYS A 76 -2.41 8.05 4.34
CA LYS A 76 -3.09 7.01 5.14
C LYS A 76 -2.61 5.60 4.78
N ARG A 77 -2.42 5.32 3.49
CA ARG A 77 -1.92 4.01 3.02
C ARG A 77 -0.47 3.78 3.42
N GLN A 78 0.36 4.82 3.35
CA GLN A 78 1.76 4.75 3.75
C GLN A 78 1.89 4.26 5.21
N GLY A 79 1.15 4.89 6.13
CA GLY A 79 1.16 4.50 7.54
C GLY A 79 0.63 3.08 7.80
N MET A 80 -0.21 2.52 6.93
CA MET A 80 -0.69 1.13 7.06
C MET A 80 0.32 0.10 6.53
N VAL A 81 1.04 0.44 5.45
CA VAL A 81 1.85 -0.52 4.69
C VAL A 81 3.30 -0.58 5.18
N GLU A 82 3.89 0.55 5.59
CA GLU A 82 5.27 0.60 6.08
C GLU A 82 5.54 -0.28 7.33
N PRO A 83 4.62 -0.37 8.32
CA PRO A 83 4.81 -1.27 9.46
C PRO A 83 4.87 -2.74 9.05
N VAL A 84 4.10 -3.14 8.03
CA VAL A 84 4.11 -4.52 7.50
C VAL A 84 5.48 -4.83 6.93
N PHE A 85 5.99 -3.97 6.04
CA PHE A 85 7.32 -4.16 5.44
C PHE A 85 8.44 -4.11 6.48
N SER A 86 8.32 -3.23 7.48
CA SER A 86 9.28 -3.16 8.60
C SER A 86 9.27 -4.47 9.39
N HIS A 87 8.10 -5.05 9.64
CA HIS A 87 8.00 -6.35 10.31
C HIS A 87 8.61 -7.47 9.46
N LEU A 88 8.29 -7.55 8.17
CA LEU A 88 8.90 -8.54 7.26
C LEU A 88 10.42 -8.43 7.27
N ARG A 89 10.96 -7.21 7.18
CA ARG A 89 12.41 -6.97 7.13
C ARG A 89 13.12 -7.28 8.45
N TYR A 90 12.67 -6.65 9.54
CA TYR A 90 13.41 -6.66 10.81
C TYR A 90 13.00 -7.79 11.76
N ARG A 91 11.72 -8.21 11.76
CA ARG A 91 11.26 -9.32 12.61
C ARG A 91 11.42 -10.67 11.92
N GLN A 92 11.06 -10.76 10.64
CA GLN A 92 11.17 -12.02 9.89
C GLN A 92 12.48 -12.16 9.11
N GLY A 93 13.33 -11.13 9.09
CA GLY A 93 14.64 -11.19 8.43
C GLY A 93 14.60 -11.21 6.90
N LEU A 94 13.48 -10.81 6.27
CA LEU A 94 13.31 -10.78 4.81
C LEU A 94 14.08 -9.60 4.18
N ASN A 95 15.41 -9.68 4.19
CA ASN A 95 16.29 -8.70 3.53
C ASN A 95 16.65 -9.12 2.10
N ARG A 96 16.61 -10.42 1.81
CA ARG A 96 16.86 -11.01 0.49
C ARG A 96 16.07 -12.31 0.35
N PHE A 97 15.59 -12.60 -0.86
CA PHE A 97 15.01 -13.90 -1.17
C PHE A 97 16.11 -14.97 -1.24
N ARG A 98 15.84 -16.14 -0.66
CA ARG A 98 16.74 -17.29 -0.71
C ARG A 98 16.50 -18.15 -1.95
N ARG A 99 15.30 -18.08 -2.52
CA ARG A 99 14.92 -18.82 -3.72
C ARG A 99 15.22 -18.04 -5.00
N LYS A 100 15.43 -18.76 -6.10
CA LYS A 100 15.61 -18.21 -7.46
C LYS A 100 14.41 -18.55 -8.33
N GLY A 101 14.06 -17.64 -9.24
CA GLY A 101 12.92 -17.78 -10.15
C GLY A 101 11.61 -17.30 -9.52
N LEU A 102 10.77 -16.68 -10.36
CA LEU A 102 9.58 -15.96 -9.91
C LEU A 102 8.59 -16.84 -9.13
N LYS A 103 8.41 -18.11 -9.54
CA LYS A 103 7.53 -19.06 -8.85
C LYS A 103 7.99 -19.33 -7.41
N ALA A 104 9.28 -19.60 -7.21
CA ALA A 104 9.82 -19.94 -5.90
C ALA A 104 9.92 -18.70 -4.99
N VAL A 105 10.25 -17.53 -5.54
CA VAL A 105 10.23 -16.25 -4.82
C VAL A 105 8.82 -15.90 -4.34
N ARG A 106 7.80 -16.12 -5.19
CA ARG A 106 6.39 -15.93 -4.79
C ARG A 106 6.02 -16.82 -3.60
N LEU A 107 6.39 -18.11 -3.64
CA LEU A 107 6.14 -19.03 -2.53
C LEU A 107 6.81 -18.56 -1.23
N GLU A 108 8.08 -18.19 -1.29
CA GLU A 108 8.82 -17.66 -0.14
C GLU A 108 8.14 -16.42 0.45
N PHE A 109 7.76 -15.46 -0.40
CA PHE A 109 7.04 -14.28 0.04
C PHE A 109 5.67 -14.60 0.65
N SER A 110 4.92 -15.54 0.05
CA SER A 110 3.61 -15.99 0.58
C SER A 110 3.75 -16.57 1.98
N LEU A 111 4.79 -17.35 2.26
CA LEU A 111 5.05 -17.89 3.60
C LEU A 111 5.33 -16.78 4.62
N HIS A 112 6.15 -15.79 4.26
CA HIS A 112 6.40 -14.61 5.10
C HIS A 112 5.12 -13.81 5.40
N ALA A 113 4.28 -13.59 4.38
CA ALA A 113 2.99 -12.92 4.53
C ALA A 113 2.02 -13.73 5.41
N MET A 114 1.95 -15.05 5.24
CA MET A 114 1.14 -15.93 6.09
C MET A 114 1.59 -15.87 7.55
N ALA A 115 2.90 -15.95 7.81
CA ALA A 115 3.46 -15.85 9.15
C ALA A 115 3.15 -14.48 9.79
N TYR A 116 3.20 -13.39 9.02
CA TYR A 116 2.79 -12.07 9.48
C TYR A 116 1.30 -12.04 9.85
N ASN A 117 0.42 -12.52 8.96
CA ASN A 117 -1.01 -12.53 9.22
C ASN A 117 -1.36 -13.37 10.46
N LEU A 118 -0.72 -14.54 10.61
CA LEU A 118 -0.90 -15.39 11.78
C LEU A 118 -0.46 -14.69 13.07
N SER A 119 0.67 -13.98 13.06
CA SER A 119 1.12 -13.24 14.25
C SER A 119 0.14 -12.13 14.65
N ARG A 120 -0.49 -11.47 13.68
CA ARG A 120 -1.53 -10.46 13.94
C ARG A 120 -2.81 -11.07 14.50
N VAL A 121 -3.27 -12.22 13.97
CA VAL A 121 -4.45 -12.93 14.48
C VAL A 121 -4.23 -13.38 15.93
N LEU A 122 -3.07 -13.96 16.23
CA LEU A 122 -2.73 -14.40 17.59
C LEU A 122 -2.66 -13.22 18.57
N ALA A 123 -2.04 -12.11 18.16
CA ALA A 123 -1.98 -10.90 18.99
C ALA A 123 -3.39 -10.32 19.25
N MET A 124 -4.26 -10.30 18.24
CA MET A 124 -5.65 -9.89 18.41
C MET A 124 -6.41 -10.83 19.35
N GLY A 125 -6.28 -12.15 19.18
CA GLY A 125 -6.91 -13.13 20.05
C GLY A 125 -6.51 -12.96 21.52
N GLY A 126 -5.21 -12.76 21.79
CA GLY A 126 -4.72 -12.49 23.14
C GLY A 126 -5.27 -11.18 23.74
N PHE A 127 -5.36 -10.13 22.92
CA PHE A 127 -5.98 -8.87 23.32
C PHE A 127 -7.46 -9.04 23.66
N TYR A 128 -8.25 -9.70 22.79
CA TYR A 128 -9.66 -9.96 23.04
C TYR A 128 -9.87 -10.83 24.28
N ALA A 129 -9.08 -11.90 24.46
CA ALA A 129 -9.19 -12.75 25.64
C ALA A 129 -8.91 -11.97 26.95
N GLY A 130 -7.87 -11.13 26.96
CA GLY A 130 -7.55 -10.28 28.10
C GLY A 130 -8.60 -9.20 28.36
N TYR A 131 -9.08 -8.56 27.30
CA TYR A 131 -10.16 -7.56 27.35
C TYR A 131 -11.47 -8.17 27.88
N TRP A 132 -11.88 -9.31 27.34
CA TRP A 132 -13.06 -10.05 27.81
C TRP A 132 -12.92 -10.46 29.28
N ARG A 133 -11.75 -10.99 29.69
CA ARG A 133 -11.50 -11.33 31.10
C ARG A 133 -11.68 -10.10 32.00
N ARG A 134 -11.08 -8.96 31.63
CA ARG A 134 -11.20 -7.70 32.39
C ARG A 134 -12.64 -7.18 32.47
N ILE A 135 -13.40 -7.29 31.38
CA ILE A 135 -14.82 -6.91 31.35
C ILE A 135 -15.65 -7.85 32.22
N SER A 136 -15.51 -9.16 32.06
CA SER A 136 -16.20 -10.15 32.90
C SER A 136 -15.81 -10.04 34.37
N ASP A 137 -14.61 -9.53 34.66
CA ASP A 137 -14.15 -9.30 36.02
C ASP A 137 -14.65 -8.00 36.64
N SER A 138 -15.26 -7.11 35.86
CA SER A 138 -15.80 -5.84 36.36
C SER A 138 -16.91 -6.06 37.39
N ALA A 139 -16.86 -5.29 38.47
CA ALA A 139 -17.85 -5.36 39.54
C ALA A 139 -19.28 -5.09 39.03
N VAL A 140 -19.41 -4.20 38.02
CA VAL A 140 -20.68 -3.84 37.39
C VAL A 140 -21.31 -5.03 36.67
N ILE A 141 -20.54 -5.76 35.85
CA ILE A 141 -21.07 -6.91 35.10
C ILE A 141 -21.35 -8.09 36.03
N LYS A 142 -20.49 -8.33 37.03
CA LYS A 142 -20.76 -9.34 38.07
C LYS A 142 -22.02 -9.01 38.88
N ALA A 143 -22.26 -7.73 39.20
CA ALA A 143 -23.45 -7.29 39.90
C ALA A 143 -24.71 -7.43 39.03
N LEU A 144 -24.65 -6.99 37.76
CA LEU A 144 -25.74 -7.16 36.80
C LEU A 144 -26.09 -8.64 36.58
N ALA A 145 -25.10 -9.52 36.42
CA ALA A 145 -25.33 -10.95 36.29
C ALA A 145 -26.04 -11.54 37.52
N ARG A 146 -25.67 -11.12 38.74
CA ARG A 146 -26.37 -11.53 39.98
C ARG A 146 -27.80 -10.99 40.07
N VAL A 147 -28.06 -9.80 39.56
CA VAL A 147 -29.41 -9.20 39.53
C VAL A 147 -30.27 -9.94 38.50
N ILE A 148 -29.74 -10.19 37.31
CA ILE A 148 -30.41 -10.94 36.24
C ILE A 148 -30.70 -12.37 36.67
N SER A 149 -29.78 -13.05 37.37
CA SER A 149 -30.02 -14.41 37.87
C SER A 149 -31.07 -14.48 38.99
N ARG A 150 -31.46 -13.35 39.58
CA ARG A 150 -32.48 -13.24 40.63
C ARG A 150 -33.82 -12.72 40.11
N LEU A 151 -33.86 -12.24 38.88
CA LEU A 151 -35.12 -11.89 38.23
C LEU A 151 -35.90 -13.19 38.02
N PRO A 152 -37.14 -13.30 38.54
CA PRO A 152 -37.96 -14.45 38.23
C PRO A 152 -38.19 -14.43 36.72
N LEU A 153 -37.65 -15.43 36.03
CA LEU A 153 -38.05 -15.73 34.66
C LEU A 153 -39.54 -16.04 34.75
N ARG A 154 -40.40 -15.02 34.52
CA ARG A 154 -41.83 -15.25 34.38
C ARG A 154 -41.96 -16.27 33.25
N PRO A 155 -42.48 -17.48 33.49
CA PRO A 155 -42.79 -18.37 32.38
C PRO A 155 -43.78 -17.61 31.53
N ALA A 156 -43.47 -17.42 30.25
CA ALA A 156 -44.44 -16.93 29.30
C ALA A 156 -45.60 -17.92 29.30
N LEU A 157 -46.70 -17.52 29.94
CA LEU A 157 -48.00 -18.19 29.89
C LEU A 157 -48.50 -18.09 28.44
N TYR A 158 -48.00 -18.97 27.58
CA TYR A 158 -48.65 -19.33 26.33
C TYR A 158 -49.71 -20.38 26.68
N LEU A 159 -50.89 -19.91 27.10
CA LEU A 159 -52.12 -20.70 26.99
C LEU A 159 -52.43 -20.80 25.49
N VAL A 160 -51.97 -21.89 24.87
CA VAL A 160 -52.57 -22.37 23.63
C VAL A 160 -53.68 -23.31 24.07
N ASP A 161 -54.92 -22.79 24.07
CA ASP A 161 -56.12 -23.60 24.22
C ASP A 161 -56.16 -24.64 23.10
N ALA A 162 -55.88 -25.89 23.45
CA ALA A 162 -56.18 -27.05 22.65
C ALA A 162 -57.54 -27.60 23.10
N ALA A 163 -58.63 -27.19 22.45
CA ALA A 163 -59.92 -27.87 22.54
C ALA A 163 -60.84 -27.49 21.37
N THR A 164 -61.61 -28.48 20.89
CA THR A 164 -62.59 -28.50 19.78
C THR A 164 -61.95 -28.53 18.38
N ALA A 165 -61.88 -29.66 17.66
CA ALA A 165 -62.88 -30.70 17.35
C ALA A 165 -64.13 -30.14 16.69
#